data_AF-A0A163F1K6-F1
#
_entry.id   AF-A0A163F1K6-F1
#
_cell.length_a   1.000
_cell.length_b   1.000
_cell.length_c   1.000
_cell.angle_alpha   90.00
_cell.angle_beta   90.00
_cell.angle_gamma   90.00
#
_symmetry.space_group_name_H-M   'P 1'
#
loop_
_entity.id
_entity.type
_entity.pdbx_description
1 polymer ?
#
loop_
_entity_poly.entity_id
_entity_poly.type
_entity_poly.pdbx_seq_one_letter_code
_entity_poly.pdbx_strand_id
1 'polypeptide(L)'
;MAKVINDQTIWAYTDLLLDEMGPTLDDGVAEEGLSLSSQWRTAPLWGLAMTQRVNRKASFLQDGRARPLEEAVIWHAGEATNT
;
A
#
# COMPACT_ATOMS: atom_id res chain seq x y z
N MET A 1 -4.53 30.05 -1.89
CA MET A 1 -5.22 28.75 -1.68
C MET A 1 -4.33 27.65 -1.06
N ALA A 2 -3.14 27.92 -0.47
CA ALA A 2 -2.29 26.84 0.06
C ALA A 2 -1.69 27.07 1.48
N LYS A 3 -2.19 28.05 2.24
CA LYS A 3 -1.63 28.34 3.59
C LYS A 3 -1.81 27.16 4.57
N VAL A 4 -2.82 26.30 4.36
CA VAL A 4 -3.17 25.20 5.28
C VAL A 4 -2.26 23.98 5.11
N ILE A 5 -1.64 23.78 3.94
CA ILE A 5 -0.84 22.58 3.63
C ILE A 5 0.67 22.82 3.59
N ASN A 6 1.11 24.09 3.59
CA ASN A 6 2.53 24.42 3.60
C ASN A 6 3.18 24.16 4.97
N ASP A 7 4.45 23.78 4.95
CA ASP A 7 5.32 23.59 6.12
C ASP A 7 4.77 22.64 7.19
N GLN A 8 3.91 21.70 6.80
CA GLN A 8 3.40 20.68 7.70
C GLN A 8 4.41 19.54 7.81
N THR A 9 4.76 19.17 9.04
CA THR A 9 5.41 17.89 9.29
C THR A 9 4.36 16.79 9.20
N ILE A 10 4.58 15.81 8.33
CA ILE A 10 3.66 14.69 8.16
C ILE A 10 4.39 13.37 8.40
N TRP A 11 3.79 12.53 9.23
CA TRP A 11 4.28 11.19 9.53
C TRP A 11 3.53 10.21 8.62
N ALA A 12 4.16 9.87 7.49
CA ALA A 12 3.56 9.02 6.47
C ALA A 12 3.58 7.53 6.82
N TYR A 13 4.36 7.14 7.84
CA TYR A 13 4.57 5.75 8.24
C TYR A 13 4.98 4.86 7.06
N THR A 14 5.89 5.38 6.24
CA THR A 14 6.53 4.69 5.12
C THR A 14 7.93 5.29 4.92
N ASP A 15 8.85 4.50 4.40
CA ASP A 15 10.16 4.92 3.91
C ASP A 15 10.21 5.03 2.37
N LEU A 16 9.12 4.67 1.68
CA LEU A 16 9.00 4.63 0.22
C LEU A 16 10.05 3.75 -0.47
N LEU A 17 10.62 2.78 0.25
CA LEU A 17 11.52 1.80 -0.35
C LEU A 17 10.76 0.94 -1.36
N LEU A 18 11.51 0.45 -2.35
CA LEU A 18 11.01 -0.43 -3.39
C LEU A 18 11.18 -1.88 -2.92
N ASP A 19 10.07 -2.59 -2.80
CA ASP A 19 10.01 -3.98 -2.34
C ASP A 19 9.63 -4.90 -3.50
N GLU A 20 10.20 -6.11 -3.51
CA GLU A 20 9.76 -7.18 -4.42
C GLU A 20 8.71 -8.03 -3.69
N MET A 21 7.44 -7.85 -4.03
CA MET A 21 6.29 -8.48 -3.36
C MET A 21 6.13 -9.99 -3.64
N GLY A 22 6.96 -10.52 -4.54
CA GLY A 22 6.90 -11.90 -5.01
C GLY A 22 5.66 -12.23 -5.86
N PRO A 23 5.59 -13.47 -6.39
CA PRO A 23 4.61 -13.85 -7.40
C PRO A 23 3.17 -13.96 -6.88
N THR A 24 2.98 -14.09 -5.56
CA THR A 24 1.63 -14.24 -4.97
C THR A 24 0.87 -12.92 -4.88
N LEU A 25 1.59 -11.81 -4.93
CA LEU A 25 1.10 -10.44 -4.83
C LEU A 25 1.40 -9.63 -6.11
N ASP A 26 1.81 -10.31 -7.17
CA ASP A 26 2.01 -9.74 -8.50
C ASP A 26 0.68 -9.72 -9.26
N ASP A 27 0.27 -8.54 -9.74
CA ASP A 27 -0.93 -8.35 -10.57
C ASP A 27 -0.62 -8.36 -12.08
N GLY A 28 0.65 -8.52 -12.44
CA GLY A 28 1.14 -8.52 -13.82
C GLY A 28 1.27 -7.12 -14.42
N VAL A 29 1.10 -6.05 -13.63
CA VAL A 29 1.20 -4.66 -14.07
C VAL A 29 2.36 -3.97 -13.39
N ALA A 30 3.42 -3.67 -14.14
CA ALA A 30 4.55 -2.88 -13.63
C ALA A 30 4.16 -1.41 -13.42
N GLU A 31 4.50 -0.84 -12.26
CA GLU A 31 4.39 0.61 -12.07
C GLU A 31 5.28 1.36 -13.07
N GLU A 32 4.91 2.60 -13.36
CA GLU A 32 5.67 3.47 -14.25
C GLU A 32 7.13 3.59 -13.78
N GLY A 33 8.07 3.21 -14.65
CA GLY A 33 9.50 3.28 -14.38
C GLY A 33 10.09 2.08 -13.64
N LEU A 34 9.31 1.02 -13.37
CA LEU A 34 9.80 -0.24 -12.80
C LEU A 34 9.97 -1.31 -13.88
N SER A 35 10.90 -2.25 -13.64
CA SER A 35 11.18 -3.34 -14.58
C SER A 35 10.38 -4.62 -14.30
N LEU A 36 9.84 -4.78 -13.10
CA LEU A 36 9.07 -5.95 -12.68
C LEU A 36 7.68 -5.52 -12.18
N SER A 37 6.65 -6.33 -12.47
CA SER A 37 5.27 -6.12 -11.99
C SER A 37 5.08 -6.45 -10.50
N SER A 38 5.95 -7.28 -9.94
CA SER A 38 5.99 -7.59 -8.52
C SER A 38 6.66 -6.50 -7.67
N GLN A 39 7.23 -5.45 -8.28
CA GLN A 39 7.90 -4.39 -7.54
C GLN A 39 6.93 -3.28 -7.16
N TRP A 40 6.88 -2.95 -5.87
CA TRP A 40 5.99 -1.93 -5.32
C TRP A 40 6.69 -1.13 -4.24
N ARG A 41 6.38 0.17 -4.15
CA ARG A 41 6.83 0.96 -3.00
C ARG A 41 5.88 0.76 -1.83
N THR A 42 6.40 0.71 -0.61
CA THR A 42 5.56 0.74 0.59
C THR A 42 4.72 2.03 0.59
N ALA A 43 3.40 1.91 0.43
CA ALA A 43 2.50 3.07 0.35
C ALA A 43 2.42 3.83 1.70
N PRO A 44 2.23 5.16 1.71
CA PRO A 44 1.95 5.91 2.93
C PRO A 44 0.75 5.35 3.70
N LEU A 45 0.95 4.97 4.97
CA LEU A 45 -0.11 4.42 5.82
C LEU A 45 -0.86 5.49 6.63
N TRP A 46 -0.51 6.76 6.44
CA TRP A 46 -1.24 7.88 7.02
C TRP A 46 -2.74 7.84 6.66
N GLY A 47 -3.63 7.95 7.65
CA GLY A 47 -5.07 7.93 7.35
C GLY A 47 -5.64 6.59 6.85
N LEU A 48 -4.91 5.47 6.97
CA LEU A 48 -5.39 4.12 6.61
C LEU A 48 -6.76 3.78 7.25
N ALA A 49 -6.95 4.17 8.53
CA ALA A 49 -8.21 4.00 9.25
C ALA A 49 -9.38 4.84 8.69
N MET A 50 -9.08 5.87 7.88
CA MET A 50 -10.08 6.74 7.25
C MET A 50 -10.46 6.29 5.84
N THR A 51 -9.67 5.42 5.20
CA THR A 51 -9.86 4.99 3.79
C THR A 51 -11.30 4.56 3.51
N GLN A 52 -11.83 3.63 4.29
CA GLN A 52 -13.21 3.14 4.10
C GLN A 52 -14.29 4.06 4.68
N ARG A 53 -13.90 4.97 5.57
CA ARG A 53 -14.80 6.00 6.11
C ARG A 53 -15.11 7.07 5.06
N VAL A 54 -14.12 7.40 4.22
CA VAL A 54 -14.26 8.33 3.09
C VAL A 54 -14.84 7.63 1.87
N ASN A 55 -14.36 6.42 1.56
CA ASN A 55 -14.85 5.62 0.43
C ASN A 55 -15.18 4.20 0.88
N ARG A 56 -16.47 3.90 1.09
CA ARG A 56 -16.94 2.57 1.51
C ARG A 56 -16.62 1.43 0.53
N LYS A 57 -16.28 1.74 -0.73
CA LYS A 57 -15.90 0.74 -1.75
C LYS A 57 -14.39 0.58 -1.89
N ALA A 58 -13.59 1.31 -1.10
CA ALA A 58 -12.15 1.17 -1.15
C ALA A 58 -11.72 -0.23 -0.69
N SER A 59 -10.74 -0.78 -1.40
CA SER A 59 -10.03 -2.01 -1.08
C SER A 59 -8.55 -1.71 -0.78
N PHE A 60 -7.83 -2.73 -0.34
CA PHE A 60 -6.43 -2.70 0.07
C PHE A 60 -5.60 -3.68 -0.77
N LEU A 61 -4.27 -3.60 -0.63
CA LEU A 61 -3.26 -4.16 -1.53
C LEU A 61 -3.26 -3.51 -2.90
N GLN A 62 -2.13 -3.62 -3.60
CA GLN A 62 -1.89 -3.02 -4.91
C GLN A 62 -2.93 -3.41 -5.96
N ASP A 63 -3.37 -4.67 -5.94
CA ASP A 63 -4.34 -5.22 -6.87
C ASP A 63 -5.79 -5.12 -6.34
N GLY A 64 -5.97 -4.49 -5.17
CA GLY A 64 -7.26 -4.23 -4.57
C GLY A 64 -8.01 -5.48 -4.13
N ARG A 65 -7.35 -6.64 -3.96
CA ARG A 65 -8.04 -7.88 -3.59
C ARG A 65 -8.65 -7.84 -2.19
N ALA A 66 -8.05 -7.11 -1.26
CA ALA A 66 -8.46 -7.14 0.15
C ALA A 66 -9.59 -6.16 0.44
N ARG A 67 -10.71 -6.65 0.99
CA ARG A 67 -11.86 -5.80 1.29
C ARG A 67 -11.80 -5.20 2.70
N PRO A 68 -11.63 -5.96 3.79
CA PRO A 68 -11.32 -5.40 5.09
C PRO A 68 -9.81 -5.20 5.28
N LEU A 69 -9.43 -4.29 6.19
CA LEU A 69 -8.02 -4.02 6.51
C LEU A 69 -7.34 -5.27 7.07
N GLU A 70 -8.07 -6.06 7.85
CA GLU A 70 -7.60 -7.30 8.46
C GLU A 70 -7.16 -8.34 7.41
N GLU A 71 -7.86 -8.40 6.26
CA GLU A 71 -7.50 -9.30 5.16
C GLU A 71 -6.17 -8.87 4.51
N ALA A 72 -5.94 -7.56 4.36
CA ALA A 72 -4.68 -7.04 3.87
C ALA A 72 -3.51 -7.39 4.81
N VAL A 73 -3.72 -7.27 6.13
CA VAL A 73 -2.71 -7.66 7.14
C VAL A 73 -2.39 -9.16 7.04
N ILE A 74 -3.40 -10.01 6.91
CA ILE A 74 -3.20 -11.47 6.81
C ILE A 74 -2.47 -11.84 5.52
N TRP A 75 -2.82 -11.23 4.39
CA TRP A 75 -2.19 -11.53 3.11
C TRP A 75 -0.77 -10.97 2.98
N HIS A 76 -0.45 -9.86 3.66
CA HIS A 76 0.93 -9.42 3.82
C HIS A 76 1.76 -10.32 4.75
N ALA A 77 1.13 -11.02 5.70
CA ALA A 77 1.83 -11.91 6.63
C ALA A 77 2.36 -13.21 5.97
N GLY A 78 2.06 -13.47 4.69
CA GLY A 78 2.52 -14.66 3.97
C GLY A 78 4.04 -14.80 3.85
N GLU A 79 4.79 -13.70 3.88
CA GLU A 79 6.26 -13.76 3.90
C GLU A 79 6.82 -14.24 5.25
N ALA A 80 6.12 -13.95 6.36
CA ALA A 80 6.55 -14.38 7.70
C ALA A 80 6.45 -15.91 7.90
N THR A 81 5.68 -16.61 7.06
CA THR A 81 5.53 -18.07 7.09
C THR A 81 6.64 -18.85 6.35
N ASN A 82 7.56 -18.18 5.66
CA ASN A 82 8.67 -18.82 4.94
C ASN A 82 9.94 -19.06 5.81
N THR A 83 9.77 -19.23 7.13
CA THR A 83 10.89 -19.56 8.05
C THR A 83 10.88 -21.05 8.39
#